data_AF-A0A7C3QMR1-F1
#
_entry.id   AF-A0A7C3QMR1-F1
#
_cell.length_a   1.000
_cell.length_b   1.000
_cell.length_c   1.000
_cell.angle_alpha   90.00
_cell.angle_beta   90.00
_cell.angle_gamma   90.00
#
_symmetry.space_group_name_H-M   'P 1'
#
loop_
_entity.id
_entity.type
_entity.pdbx_description
1 polymer ?
#
loop_
_entity_poly.entity_id
_entity_poly.type
_entity_poly.pdbx_seq_one_letter_code
_entity_poly.pdbx_strand_id
1 'polypeptide(L)'
;MPCGEIDGGPADSCEALMAKPGKQIPSETAASRLEGRVGLPAHLAGLLLLLVALVASGLLVIEHWGASLPGCGPKSACEGLAETVWGRVPGLGWPVSFLGFAYFAAMLLVLGLSRRSLPGPFRWIARGGIGVSIGYLLIMVGRGEICPYCLAAHLANGGFLVALETGERRGRSGQPGRRIGSEGRAAGRGPQKQGDGMRTGRRALGVGGVTFVVSMVVLLFADARVEASRRAQAEADRVESTELILAQSLRPSPVEPIDRWGSGGFTGRYRLGPEPAPIRIVMLTDYQCP
;
A
#
# COMPACT_ATOMS: atom_id res chain seq x y z
N MET A 1 -15.27 9.62 59.81
CA MET A 1 -14.31 10.32 60.68
C MET A 1 -15.02 11.50 61.30
N PRO A 2 -15.20 11.55 62.63
CA PRO A 2 -15.82 12.68 63.29
C PRO A 2 -14.79 13.81 63.42
N CYS A 3 -15.20 15.03 63.09
CA CYS A 3 -14.40 16.22 63.38
C CYS A 3 -14.56 16.52 64.86
N GLY A 4 -13.44 16.51 65.59
CA GLY A 4 -13.37 16.84 67.00
C GLY A 4 -13.67 18.32 67.23
N GLU A 5 -14.50 18.55 68.23
CA GLU A 5 -14.77 19.80 68.91
C GLU A 5 -13.46 20.37 69.48
N ILE A 6 -13.04 21.53 69.00
CA ILE A 6 -12.01 22.35 69.65
C ILE A 6 -12.63 23.72 69.88
N ASP A 7 -12.89 24.00 71.16
CA ASP A 7 -13.40 25.25 71.68
C ASP A 7 -12.40 26.40 71.48
N GLY A 8 -12.93 27.59 71.15
CA GLY A 8 -12.33 28.85 71.60
C GLY A 8 -11.61 29.75 70.59
N GLY A 9 -12.03 29.81 69.31
CA GLY A 9 -11.52 30.79 68.35
C GLY A 9 -12.64 31.62 67.68
N PRO A 10 -12.45 32.94 67.42
CA PRO A 10 -13.47 33.78 66.80
C PRO A 10 -13.88 33.25 65.42
N ALA A 11 -15.20 33.24 65.17
CA ALA A 11 -15.89 32.54 64.10
C ALA A 11 -15.64 33.04 62.65
N ASP A 12 -14.60 33.84 62.42
CA ASP A 12 -14.48 34.66 61.21
C ASP A 12 -13.50 34.09 60.15
N SER A 13 -12.99 32.86 60.34
CA SER A 13 -11.89 32.33 59.49
C SER A 13 -12.27 31.20 58.52
N CYS A 14 -13.52 30.75 58.47
CA CYS A 14 -13.92 29.62 57.59
C CYS A 14 -14.49 30.03 56.22
N GLU A 15 -14.60 31.33 55.91
CA GLU A 15 -15.26 31.79 54.67
C GLU A 15 -14.30 32.12 53.51
N ALA A 16 -12.98 32.08 53.73
CA ALA A 16 -11.98 32.48 52.72
C ALA A 16 -11.45 31.34 51.82
N LEU A 17 -12.04 30.13 51.89
CA LEU A 17 -11.67 28.98 51.05
C LEU A 17 -12.78 28.56 50.06
N MET A 18 -13.78 29.41 49.87
CA MET A 18 -14.78 29.28 48.82
C MET A 18 -14.38 30.16 47.61
N ALA A 19 -14.45 29.56 46.42
CA ALA A 19 -14.33 30.21 45.11
C ALA A 19 -12.90 30.55 44.60
N LYS A 20 -12.08 29.52 44.37
CA LYS A 20 -11.29 29.55 43.13
C LYS A 20 -12.30 29.56 41.98
N PRO A 21 -12.30 30.55 41.06
CA PRO A 21 -13.14 30.49 39.87
C PRO A 21 -12.80 29.19 39.16
N GLY A 22 -13.74 28.25 39.19
CA GLY A 22 -13.61 26.98 38.53
C GLY A 22 -13.22 27.28 37.10
N LYS A 23 -11.99 26.92 36.74
CA LYS A 23 -11.45 27.03 35.39
C LYS A 23 -12.51 26.41 34.50
N GLN A 24 -13.30 27.24 33.82
CA GLN A 24 -14.33 26.79 32.91
C GLN A 24 -13.56 26.02 31.86
N ILE A 25 -13.55 24.68 31.98
CA ILE A 25 -13.03 23.83 30.95
C ILE A 25 -13.90 24.19 29.75
N PRO A 26 -13.33 24.79 28.69
CA PRO A 26 -14.12 25.21 27.55
C PRO A 26 -14.95 24.02 27.13
N SER A 27 -16.25 24.24 27.04
CA SER A 27 -17.25 23.24 26.71
C SER A 27 -17.03 22.79 25.27
N GLU A 28 -16.05 21.91 25.05
CA GLU A 28 -15.75 21.17 23.81
C GLU A 28 -16.91 20.23 23.38
N THR A 29 -18.06 20.31 24.04
CA THR A 29 -19.09 19.26 24.07
C THR A 29 -20.26 19.49 23.11
N ALA A 30 -20.30 20.59 22.36
CA ALA A 30 -21.33 20.82 21.34
C ALA A 30 -20.83 20.57 19.90
N ALA A 31 -19.57 20.86 19.59
CA ALA A 31 -19.02 20.73 18.24
C ALA A 31 -18.76 19.27 17.81
N SER A 32 -18.64 18.35 18.77
CA SER A 32 -18.37 16.92 18.53
C SER A 32 -19.61 16.06 18.21
N ARG A 33 -20.84 16.60 18.34
CA ARG A 33 -22.08 15.80 18.15
C ARG A 33 -22.71 15.86 16.76
N LEU A 34 -22.14 16.63 15.85
CA LEU A 34 -22.54 16.67 14.44
C LEU A 34 -21.40 16.18 13.55
N GLU A 35 -20.73 15.08 13.95
CA GLU A 35 -20.00 14.27 12.98
C GLU A 35 -21.00 13.79 11.93
N GLY A 36 -21.01 14.49 10.80
CA GLY A 36 -21.98 14.32 9.73
C GLY A 36 -21.97 12.88 9.23
N ARG A 37 -23.10 12.18 9.41
CA ARG A 37 -23.32 10.90 8.76
C ARG A 37 -23.30 11.13 7.26
N VAL A 38 -22.44 10.40 6.58
CA VAL A 38 -22.41 10.34 5.12
C VAL A 38 -23.75 9.75 4.65
N GLY A 39 -24.38 10.34 3.64
CA GLY A 39 -25.58 9.77 3.03
C GLY A 39 -25.34 8.32 2.57
N LEU A 40 -26.34 7.45 2.70
CA LEU A 40 -26.24 6.05 2.26
C LEU A 40 -25.66 5.88 0.84
N PRO A 41 -26.11 6.62 -0.20
CA PRO A 41 -25.57 6.44 -1.55
C PRO A 41 -24.07 6.76 -1.62
N ALA A 42 -23.62 7.84 -0.97
CA ALA A 42 -22.21 8.20 -0.92
C ALA A 42 -21.36 7.16 -0.15
N HIS A 43 -21.93 6.56 0.90
CA HIS A 43 -21.28 5.48 1.64
C HIS A 43 -21.10 4.22 0.78
N LEU A 44 -22.15 3.78 0.09
CA LEU A 44 -22.08 2.62 -0.81
C LEU A 44 -21.13 2.87 -1.98
N ALA A 45 -21.15 4.07 -2.56
CA ALA A 45 -20.19 4.47 -3.58
C ALA A 45 -18.76 4.41 -3.06
N GLY A 46 -18.50 4.91 -1.85
CA GLY A 46 -17.19 4.84 -1.22
C GLY A 46 -16.70 3.40 -1.00
N LEU A 47 -17.58 2.50 -0.55
CA LEU A 47 -17.26 1.07 -0.40
C LEU A 47 -16.93 0.41 -1.75
N LEU A 48 -17.73 0.67 -2.78
CA LEU A 48 -17.51 0.13 -4.12
C LEU A 48 -16.18 0.62 -4.70
N LEU A 49 -15.87 1.90 -4.58
CA LEU A 49 -14.63 2.50 -5.08
C LEU A 49 -13.40 1.95 -4.34
N LEU A 50 -13.48 1.79 -3.02
CA LEU A 50 -12.41 1.13 -2.26
C LEU A 50 -12.24 -0.35 -2.67
N LEU A 51 -13.33 -1.06 -2.96
CA LEU A 51 -13.26 -2.43 -3.45
C LEU A 51 -12.56 -2.50 -4.83
N VAL A 52 -12.88 -1.60 -5.74
CA VAL A 52 -12.20 -1.50 -7.06
C VAL A 52 -10.71 -1.24 -6.87
N ALA A 53 -10.34 -0.30 -6.01
CA ALA A 53 -8.93 -0.01 -5.72
C ALA A 53 -8.20 -1.21 -5.07
N LEU A 54 -8.88 -1.91 -4.16
CA LEU A 54 -8.36 -3.12 -3.51
C LEU A 54 -8.13 -4.25 -4.52
N VAL A 55 -9.07 -4.49 -5.43
CA VAL A 55 -8.93 -5.52 -6.47
C VAL A 55 -7.82 -5.14 -7.44
N ALA A 56 -7.76 -3.89 -7.91
CA ALA A 56 -6.72 -3.45 -8.84
C ALA A 56 -5.31 -3.55 -8.24
N SER A 57 -5.14 -3.12 -6.99
CA SER A 57 -3.86 -3.29 -6.27
C SER A 57 -3.54 -4.76 -5.98
N GLY A 58 -4.54 -5.58 -5.64
CA GLY A 58 -4.37 -7.01 -5.43
C GLY A 58 -3.95 -7.77 -6.69
N LEU A 59 -4.46 -7.38 -7.86
CA LEU A 59 -3.99 -7.93 -9.13
C LEU A 59 -2.51 -7.60 -9.35
N LEU A 60 -2.07 -6.37 -9.07
CA LEU A 60 -0.65 -6.00 -9.15
C LEU A 60 0.23 -6.75 -8.14
N VAL A 61 -0.31 -7.14 -6.98
CA VAL A 61 0.40 -8.04 -6.05
C VAL A 61 0.59 -9.43 -6.69
N ILE A 62 -0.46 -9.96 -7.32
CA ILE A 62 -0.43 -11.27 -7.97
C ILE A 62 0.52 -11.28 -9.18
N GLU A 63 0.57 -10.19 -9.95
CA GLU A 63 1.52 -9.99 -11.04
C GLU A 63 2.97 -9.98 -10.56
N HIS A 64 3.26 -9.33 -9.44
CA HIS A 64 4.59 -9.34 -8.83
C HIS A 64 5.07 -10.76 -8.51
N TRP A 65 4.14 -11.66 -8.14
CA TRP A 65 4.41 -13.07 -7.91
C TRP A 65 4.54 -13.91 -9.19
N GLY A 66 4.47 -13.29 -10.36
CA GLY A 66 4.80 -13.90 -11.65
C GLY A 66 3.58 -14.28 -12.48
N ALA A 67 2.37 -13.86 -12.07
CA ALA A 67 1.19 -14.02 -12.90
C ALA A 67 1.21 -13.01 -14.05
N SER A 68 0.78 -13.43 -15.24
CA SER A 68 0.55 -12.50 -16.35
C SER A 68 -0.84 -11.88 -16.23
N LEU A 69 -0.92 -10.55 -16.36
CA LEU A 69 -2.18 -9.83 -16.37
C LEU A 69 -2.47 -9.27 -17.77
N PRO A 70 -3.74 -9.18 -18.19
CA PRO A 70 -4.09 -8.49 -19.42
C PRO A 70 -3.58 -7.05 -19.42
N GLY A 71 -2.66 -6.73 -20.34
CA GLY A 71 -2.07 -5.39 -20.46
C GLY A 71 -0.90 -5.09 -19.50
N CYS A 72 -0.51 -6.04 -18.64
CA CYS A 72 0.73 -5.97 -17.85
C CYS A 72 1.54 -7.26 -18.04
N GLY A 73 2.71 -7.11 -18.64
CA GLY A 73 3.64 -8.20 -18.92
C GLY A 73 5.00 -7.67 -19.39
N PRO A 74 5.87 -8.55 -19.90
CA PRO A 74 7.19 -8.14 -20.38
C PRO A 74 7.10 -7.04 -21.46
N LYS A 75 7.90 -6.00 -21.29
CA LYS A 75 7.97 -4.76 -22.07
C LYS A 75 6.69 -3.91 -22.01
N SER A 76 5.80 -4.13 -21.04
CA SER A 76 4.63 -3.28 -20.85
C SER A 76 4.95 -2.02 -20.03
N ALA A 77 4.06 -1.03 -20.10
CA ALA A 77 4.11 0.15 -19.24
C ALA A 77 4.09 -0.20 -17.74
N CYS A 78 3.45 -1.31 -17.35
CA CYS A 78 3.41 -1.75 -15.97
C CYS A 78 4.79 -2.19 -15.46
N GLU A 79 5.51 -2.98 -16.27
CA GLU A 79 6.87 -3.42 -15.95
C GLU A 79 7.82 -2.22 -15.88
N GLY A 80 7.78 -1.32 -16.88
CA GLY A 80 8.60 -0.11 -16.90
C GLY A 80 8.42 0.75 -15.64
N LEU A 81 7.17 0.91 -15.17
CA LEU A 81 6.88 1.62 -13.92
C LEU A 81 7.37 0.88 -12.67
N ALA A 82 7.20 -0.46 -12.63
CA ALA A 82 7.59 -1.30 -11.50
C ALA A 82 9.11 -1.37 -11.30
N GLU A 83 9.88 -1.24 -12.37
CA GLU A 83 11.35 -1.21 -12.33
C GLU A 83 11.91 0.13 -11.86
N THR A 84 11.10 1.21 -11.87
CA THR A 84 11.57 2.51 -11.39
C THR A 84 11.78 2.55 -9.88
N VAL A 85 12.54 3.55 -9.42
CA VAL A 85 12.67 3.88 -7.99
C VAL A 85 11.31 4.16 -7.33
N TRP A 86 10.31 4.58 -8.12
CA TRP A 86 8.95 4.83 -7.63
C TRP A 86 8.08 3.58 -7.62
N GLY A 87 8.47 2.50 -8.30
CA GLY A 87 7.79 1.20 -8.21
C GLY A 87 8.03 0.50 -6.87
N ARG A 88 9.04 0.96 -6.11
CA ARG A 88 9.43 0.42 -4.81
C ARG A 88 9.41 1.49 -3.73
N VAL A 89 9.12 1.10 -2.50
CA VAL A 89 9.21 1.99 -1.35
C VAL A 89 10.69 2.28 -1.06
N PRO A 90 11.15 3.55 -1.12
CA PRO A 90 12.54 3.90 -0.89
C PRO A 90 13.01 3.42 0.49
N GLY A 91 14.21 2.83 0.55
CA GLY A 91 14.81 2.29 1.78
C GLY A 91 14.31 0.90 2.20
N LEU A 92 13.11 0.49 1.79
CA LEU A 92 12.57 -0.86 2.08
C LEU A 92 12.72 -1.82 0.90
N GLY A 93 12.72 -1.30 -0.34
CA GLY A 93 12.77 -2.10 -1.56
C GLY A 93 11.47 -2.85 -1.85
N TRP A 94 10.40 -2.61 -1.08
CA TRP A 94 9.13 -3.32 -1.22
C TRP A 94 8.28 -2.78 -2.37
N PRO A 95 7.51 -3.63 -3.07
CA PRO A 95 6.59 -3.18 -4.11
C PRO A 95 5.55 -2.19 -3.55
N VAL A 96 5.32 -1.09 -4.25
CA VAL A 96 4.29 -0.10 -3.88
C VAL A 96 2.89 -0.69 -3.93
N SER A 97 2.66 -1.71 -4.77
CA SER A 97 1.39 -2.45 -4.84
C SER A 97 1.02 -3.08 -3.50
N PHE A 98 2.00 -3.54 -2.71
CA PHE A 98 1.75 -4.13 -1.39
C PHE A 98 1.20 -3.07 -0.45
N LEU A 99 1.85 -1.91 -0.40
CA LEU A 99 1.44 -0.78 0.43
C LEU A 99 0.03 -0.30 0.05
N GLY A 100 -0.24 -0.18 -1.25
CA GLY A 100 -1.56 0.17 -1.78
C GLY A 100 -2.62 -0.83 -1.33
N PHE A 101 -2.37 -2.13 -1.50
CA PHE A 101 -3.31 -3.18 -1.11
C PHE A 101 -3.66 -3.13 0.39
N ALA A 102 -2.66 -3.04 1.27
CA ALA A 102 -2.90 -2.95 2.71
C ALA A 102 -3.65 -1.67 3.10
N TYR A 103 -3.32 -0.54 2.48
CA TYR A 103 -4.04 0.72 2.67
C TYR A 103 -5.51 0.59 2.29
N PHE A 104 -5.83 0.08 1.10
CA PHE A 104 -7.22 -0.07 0.65
C PHE A 104 -8.00 -1.10 1.48
N ALA A 105 -7.36 -2.19 1.91
CA ALA A 105 -7.99 -3.19 2.78
C ALA A 105 -8.38 -2.60 4.14
N ALA A 106 -7.46 -1.85 4.76
CA ALA A 106 -7.72 -1.17 6.03
C ALA A 106 -8.83 -0.11 5.89
N MET A 107 -8.78 0.72 4.85
CA MET A 107 -9.79 1.75 4.61
C MET A 107 -11.17 1.16 4.32
N LEU A 108 -11.24 0.08 3.55
CA LEU A 108 -12.50 -0.62 3.24
C LEU A 108 -13.13 -1.18 4.51
N LEU A 109 -12.33 -1.84 5.35
CA LEU A 109 -12.82 -2.43 6.60
C LEU A 109 -13.29 -1.35 7.58
N VAL A 110 -12.49 -0.28 7.77
CA VAL A 110 -12.85 0.82 8.67
C VAL A 110 -14.13 1.49 8.19
N LEU A 111 -14.26 1.77 6.89
CA LEU A 111 -15.48 2.36 6.35
C LEU A 111 -16.69 1.43 6.56
N GLY A 112 -16.56 0.14 6.25
CA GLY A 112 -17.63 -0.85 6.41
C GLY A 112 -18.12 -0.98 7.85
N LEU A 113 -17.20 -0.93 8.83
CA LEU A 113 -17.54 -1.04 10.25
C LEU A 113 -18.11 0.25 10.86
N SER A 114 -17.74 1.42 10.34
CA SER A 114 -18.02 2.71 11.00
C SER A 114 -19.42 3.29 10.72
N ARG A 115 -20.39 2.48 10.26
CA ARG A 115 -21.81 2.82 10.08
C ARG A 115 -22.05 4.23 9.47
N ARG A 116 -21.38 4.52 8.35
CA ARG A 116 -21.45 5.79 7.57
C ARG A 116 -20.76 7.03 8.15
N SER A 117 -19.83 6.88 9.08
CA SER A 117 -18.94 7.99 9.49
C SER A 117 -17.50 7.50 9.49
N LEU A 118 -16.58 8.23 8.86
CA LEU A 118 -15.16 7.90 8.96
C LEU A 118 -14.55 8.65 10.14
N PRO A 119 -13.79 7.99 11.06
CA PRO A 119 -13.14 8.69 12.16
C PRO A 119 -12.16 9.76 11.66
N GLY A 120 -12.04 10.87 12.39
CA GLY A 120 -11.21 12.02 12.01
C GLY A 120 -9.80 11.68 11.48
N PRO A 121 -9.01 10.83 12.16
CA PRO A 121 -7.67 10.45 11.68
C PRO A 121 -7.69 9.80 10.29
N PHE A 122 -8.62 8.88 10.03
CA PHE A 122 -8.72 8.21 8.72
C PHE A 122 -9.13 9.14 7.60
N ARG A 123 -9.83 10.25 7.88
CA ARG A 123 -10.10 11.29 6.88
C ARG A 123 -8.81 11.97 6.43
N TRP A 124 -7.91 12.27 7.36
CA TRP A 124 -6.60 12.83 7.04
C TRP A 124 -5.73 11.84 6.27
N ILE A 125 -5.75 10.56 6.66
CA ILE A 125 -5.06 9.50 5.92
C ILE A 125 -5.63 9.40 4.49
N ALA A 126 -6.96 9.42 4.32
CA ALA A 126 -7.60 9.39 2.99
C ALA A 126 -7.16 10.55 2.10
N ARG A 127 -7.10 11.77 2.66
CA ARG A 127 -6.59 12.96 1.95
C ARG A 127 -5.11 12.83 1.59
N GLY A 128 -4.30 12.32 2.51
CA GLY A 128 -2.89 12.01 2.24
C GLY A 128 -2.73 11.00 1.09
N GLY A 129 -3.57 9.96 1.08
CA GLY A 129 -3.62 8.96 0.01
C GLY A 129 -3.92 9.55 -1.36
N ILE A 130 -4.74 10.60 -1.44
CA ILE A 130 -4.95 11.35 -2.69
C ILE A 130 -3.72 12.16 -3.10
N GLY A 131 -3.06 12.82 -2.16
CA GLY A 131 -1.79 13.51 -2.46
C GLY A 131 -0.77 12.56 -3.07
N VAL A 132 -0.62 11.36 -2.49
CA VAL A 132 0.23 10.29 -3.04
C VAL A 132 -0.26 9.82 -4.42
N SER A 133 -1.57 9.63 -4.60
CA SER A 133 -2.14 9.19 -5.88
C SER A 133 -1.92 10.20 -7.01
N ILE A 134 -2.01 11.50 -6.73
CA ILE A 134 -1.70 12.56 -7.70
C ILE A 134 -0.23 12.49 -8.09
N GLY A 135 0.68 12.29 -7.13
CA GLY A 135 2.10 12.10 -7.42
C GLY A 135 2.35 10.94 -8.40
N TYR A 136 1.75 9.78 -8.16
CA TYR A 136 1.88 8.63 -9.08
C TYR A 136 1.25 8.88 -10.46
N LEU A 137 0.11 9.56 -10.53
CA LEU A 137 -0.49 9.95 -11.81
C LEU A 137 0.45 10.87 -12.61
N LEU A 138 1.09 11.85 -11.95
CA LEU A 138 2.07 12.72 -12.59
C LEU A 138 3.31 11.95 -13.08
N ILE A 139 3.78 10.94 -12.33
CA ILE A 139 4.87 10.06 -12.76
C ILE A 139 4.48 9.27 -14.01
N MET A 140 3.27 8.67 -14.04
CA MET A 140 2.79 7.93 -15.21
C MET A 140 2.70 8.82 -16.45
N VAL A 141 2.13 10.02 -16.31
CA VAL A 141 2.04 10.99 -17.41
C VAL A 141 3.43 11.45 -17.86
N GLY A 142 4.32 11.78 -16.93
CA GLY A 142 5.67 12.25 -17.23
C GLY A 142 6.55 11.22 -17.92
N ARG A 143 6.30 9.92 -17.69
CA ARG A 143 7.00 8.82 -18.35
C ARG A 143 6.33 8.34 -19.64
N GLY A 144 5.08 8.75 -19.90
CA GLY A 144 4.28 8.21 -21.01
C GLY A 144 3.89 6.73 -20.82
N GLU A 145 4.03 6.21 -19.60
CA GLU A 145 3.74 4.83 -19.24
C GLU A 145 2.42 4.80 -18.46
N ILE A 146 1.34 4.31 -19.08
CA ILE A 146 0.03 4.22 -18.43
C ILE A 146 -0.29 2.76 -18.12
N CYS A 147 -0.18 2.39 -16.85
CA CYS A 147 -0.66 1.10 -16.35
C CYS A 147 -2.16 1.17 -16.06
N PRO A 148 -3.01 0.31 -16.67
CA PRO A 148 -4.46 0.36 -16.48
C PRO A 148 -4.88 0.08 -15.03
N TYR A 149 -4.16 -0.80 -14.33
CA TYR A 149 -4.47 -1.15 -12.93
C TYR A 149 -4.06 -0.03 -11.96
N CYS A 150 -2.90 0.60 -12.15
CA CYS A 150 -2.50 1.77 -11.38
C CYS A 150 -3.49 2.92 -11.59
N LEU A 151 -3.86 3.18 -12.84
CA LEU A 151 -4.85 4.20 -13.17
C LEU A 151 -6.19 3.91 -12.48
N ALA A 152 -6.69 2.67 -12.56
CA ALA A 152 -7.91 2.27 -11.89
C ALA A 152 -7.84 2.49 -10.37
N ALA A 153 -6.75 2.08 -9.72
CA ALA A 153 -6.57 2.26 -8.28
C ALA A 153 -6.56 3.74 -7.86
N HIS A 154 -5.84 4.59 -8.61
CA HIS A 154 -5.75 6.03 -8.31
C HIS A 154 -7.05 6.79 -8.58
N LEU A 155 -7.73 6.50 -9.70
CA LEU A 155 -9.03 7.09 -10.01
C LEU A 155 -10.09 6.65 -8.99
N ALA A 156 -10.09 5.38 -8.60
CA ALA A 156 -11.01 4.88 -7.59
C ALA A 156 -10.75 5.50 -6.21
N ASN A 157 -9.49 5.67 -5.81
CA ASN A 157 -9.14 6.40 -4.59
C ASN A 157 -9.62 7.85 -4.64
N GLY A 158 -9.40 8.54 -5.78
CA GLY A 158 -9.92 9.88 -6.07
C GLY A 158 -11.43 9.98 -5.88
N GLY A 159 -12.16 9.10 -6.55
CA GLY A 159 -13.61 9.00 -6.43
C GLY A 159 -14.06 8.73 -4.99
N PHE A 160 -13.34 7.88 -4.26
CA PHE A 160 -13.64 7.57 -2.86
C PHE A 160 -13.58 8.82 -1.97
N LEU A 161 -12.53 9.65 -2.11
CA LEU A 161 -12.46 10.91 -1.36
C LEU A 161 -13.61 11.85 -1.74
N VAL A 162 -13.91 11.98 -3.04
CA VAL A 162 -15.02 12.81 -3.51
C VAL A 162 -16.36 12.32 -2.93
N ALA A 163 -16.61 11.01 -2.90
CA ALA A 163 -17.81 10.44 -2.32
C ALA A 163 -17.93 10.76 -0.82
N LEU A 164 -16.83 10.65 -0.08
CA LEU A 164 -16.81 11.03 1.35
C LEU A 164 -17.12 12.51 1.55
N GLU A 165 -16.43 13.41 0.86
CA GLU A 165 -16.57 14.85 1.08
C GLU A 165 -17.93 15.39 0.61
N THR A 166 -18.47 14.88 -0.50
CA THR A 166 -19.80 15.26 -1.01
C THR A 166 -20.93 14.76 -0.11
N GLY A 167 -20.80 13.55 0.44
CA GLY A 167 -21.78 12.98 1.36
C GLY A 167 -21.91 13.76 2.67
N GLU A 168 -20.82 14.36 3.16
CA GLU A 168 -20.83 15.21 4.35
C GLU A 168 -21.52 16.56 4.11
N ARG A 169 -21.27 17.19 2.96
CA ARG A 169 -21.89 18.48 2.59
C ARG A 169 -23.41 18.37 2.48
N ARG A 170 -23.91 17.27 1.89
CA ARG A 170 -25.36 16.99 1.79
C ARG A 170 -26.00 16.75 3.16
N GLY A 171 -25.31 16.02 4.04
CA GLY A 171 -25.79 15.79 5.41
C GLY A 171 -25.96 17.06 6.23
N ARG A 172 -25.11 18.08 6.02
CA ARG A 172 -25.24 19.40 6.67
C ARG A 172 -26.33 20.28 6.07
N SER A 173 -26.52 20.21 4.75
CA SER A 173 -27.48 21.07 4.03
C SER A 173 -28.93 20.61 4.21
N GLY A 174 -29.16 19.32 4.44
CA GLY A 174 -30.47 18.72 4.66
C GLY A 174 -31.07 18.92 6.06
N GLN A 175 -30.64 19.94 6.81
CA GLN A 175 -31.27 20.35 8.06
C GLN A 175 -31.94 21.73 7.87
N PRO A 176 -33.06 21.80 7.12
CA PRO A 176 -33.76 23.05 6.91
C PRO A 176 -34.40 23.49 8.23
N GLY A 177 -34.08 24.69 8.69
CA GLY A 177 -35.04 25.45 9.51
C GLY A 177 -35.28 25.02 10.95
N ARG A 178 -34.24 24.70 11.73
CA ARG A 178 -34.32 24.82 13.22
C ARG A 178 -33.74 26.15 13.73
N ARG A 179 -33.89 27.20 12.92
CA ARG A 179 -33.99 28.60 13.34
C ARG A 179 -35.37 29.00 12.82
N ILE A 180 -36.40 29.07 13.64
CA ILE A 180 -36.81 30.27 14.36
C ILE A 180 -37.88 29.79 15.36
N GLY A 181 -37.76 30.15 16.65
CA GLY A 181 -38.77 29.86 17.67
C GLY A 181 -38.31 28.90 18.78
N SER A 182 -37.37 29.34 19.61
CA SER A 182 -37.18 28.73 20.93
C SER A 182 -36.80 29.79 21.97
N GLU A 183 -37.65 30.81 22.08
CA GLU A 183 -37.87 31.48 23.37
C GLU A 183 -38.80 30.57 24.16
N GLY A 184 -38.35 30.05 25.31
CA GLY A 184 -39.23 29.36 26.26
C GLY A 184 -39.22 27.83 26.21
N ARG A 185 -38.18 27.20 26.79
CA ARG A 185 -38.30 26.06 27.73
C ARG A 185 -36.92 25.60 28.18
N ALA A 186 -36.40 26.32 29.16
CA ALA A 186 -35.39 25.79 30.07
C ALA A 186 -36.09 24.91 31.10
N ALA A 187 -36.07 23.58 30.94
CA ALA A 187 -36.20 22.62 32.03
C ALA A 187 -36.10 21.18 31.48
N GLY A 188 -35.14 20.40 31.99
CA GLY A 188 -35.18 18.94 31.87
C GLY A 188 -34.41 18.34 30.70
N ARG A 189 -33.16 18.76 30.44
CA ARG A 189 -32.25 17.96 29.60
C ARG A 189 -31.52 16.97 30.50
N GLY A 190 -32.06 15.75 30.61
CA GLY A 190 -31.46 14.66 31.41
C GLY A 190 -30.03 14.32 30.98
N PRO A 191 -29.26 13.61 31.82
CA PRO A 191 -27.86 13.26 31.58
C PRO A 191 -27.75 12.37 30.34
N GLN A 192 -27.54 13.00 29.19
CA GLN A 192 -27.48 12.34 27.91
C GLN A 192 -26.13 11.63 27.79
N LYS A 193 -26.15 10.30 27.95
CA LYS A 193 -25.05 9.33 27.82
C LYS A 193 -24.04 9.74 26.74
N GLN A 194 -22.98 10.43 27.17
CA GLN A 194 -21.95 11.01 26.31
C GLN A 194 -20.82 10.02 25.98
N GLY A 195 -20.90 8.77 26.47
CA GLY A 195 -19.79 7.81 26.46
C GLY A 195 -19.66 6.90 25.22
N ASP A 196 -20.66 6.83 24.33
CA ASP A 196 -20.70 5.74 23.34
C ASP A 196 -19.94 6.03 22.03
N GLY A 197 -19.87 7.31 21.62
CA GLY A 197 -19.15 7.71 20.40
C GLY A 197 -17.64 7.47 20.49
N MET A 198 -17.04 7.79 21.64
CA MET A 198 -15.60 7.69 21.84
C MET A 198 -15.09 6.24 21.85
N ARG A 199 -15.92 5.28 22.28
CA ARG A 199 -15.59 3.85 22.24
C ARG A 199 -15.58 3.31 20.81
N THR A 200 -16.47 3.79 19.96
CA THR A 200 -16.58 3.33 18.57
C THR A 200 -15.38 3.80 17.73
N GLY A 201 -14.95 5.05 17.88
CA GLY A 201 -13.78 5.59 17.16
C GLY A 201 -12.47 4.87 17.50
N ARG A 202 -12.24 4.57 18.78
CA ARG A 202 -11.04 3.82 19.22
C ARG A 202 -11.00 2.41 18.66
N ARG A 203 -12.14 1.73 18.60
CA ARG A 203 -12.24 0.38 17.99
C ARG A 203 -11.93 0.42 16.50
N ALA A 204 -12.48 1.38 15.77
CA ALA A 204 -12.22 1.54 14.34
C ALA A 204 -10.73 1.81 14.05
N LEU A 205 -10.08 2.65 14.86
CA LEU A 205 -8.64 2.92 14.78
C LEU A 205 -7.79 1.67 15.03
N GLY A 206 -8.12 0.93 16.11
CA GLY A 206 -7.44 -0.33 16.41
C GLY A 206 -7.60 -1.35 15.28
N VAL A 207 -8.82 -1.56 14.78
CA VAL A 207 -9.10 -2.52 13.71
C VAL A 207 -8.39 -2.13 12.42
N GLY A 208 -8.49 -0.88 11.98
CA GLY A 208 -7.83 -0.43 10.76
C GLY A 208 -6.30 -0.55 10.81
N GLY A 209 -5.70 -0.16 11.94
CA GLY A 209 -4.26 -0.29 12.16
C GLY A 209 -3.81 -1.76 12.17
N VAL A 210 -4.55 -2.63 12.87
CA VAL A 210 -4.25 -4.07 12.90
C VAL A 210 -4.38 -4.69 11.52
N THR A 211 -5.44 -4.38 10.76
CA THR A 211 -5.62 -4.90 9.40
C THR A 211 -4.48 -4.48 8.49
N PHE A 212 -4.06 -3.21 8.54
CA PHE A 212 -2.92 -2.73 7.75
C PHE A 212 -1.64 -3.52 8.07
N VAL A 213 -1.30 -3.66 9.35
CA VAL A 213 -0.09 -4.37 9.80
C VAL A 213 -0.15 -5.84 9.42
N VAL A 214 -1.29 -6.51 9.66
CA VAL A 214 -1.46 -7.93 9.31
C VAL A 214 -1.35 -8.14 7.81
N SER A 215 -1.99 -7.31 6.98
CA SER A 215 -1.87 -7.39 5.52
C SER A 215 -0.43 -7.22 5.06
N MET A 216 0.31 -6.25 5.63
CA MET A 216 1.74 -6.07 5.35
C MET A 216 2.55 -7.32 5.71
N VAL A 217 2.41 -7.84 6.93
CA VAL A 217 3.15 -9.01 7.40
C VAL A 217 2.86 -10.25 6.52
N VAL A 218 1.60 -10.48 6.15
CA VAL A 218 1.21 -11.59 5.29
C VAL A 218 1.83 -11.46 3.90
N LEU A 219 1.76 -10.28 3.28
CA LEU A 219 2.35 -10.04 1.97
C LEU A 219 3.87 -10.21 1.98
N LEU A 220 4.55 -9.73 3.02
CA LEU A 220 5.99 -9.90 3.18
C LEU A 220 6.40 -11.36 3.30
N PHE A 221 5.64 -12.14 4.08
CA PHE A 221 5.92 -13.55 4.24
C PHE A 221 5.64 -14.33 2.95
N ALA A 222 4.58 -13.98 2.23
CA ALA A 222 4.26 -14.56 0.92
C ALA A 222 5.37 -14.25 -0.10
N ASP A 223 5.82 -13.01 -0.17
CA ASP A 223 6.90 -12.56 -1.05
C ASP A 223 8.22 -13.29 -0.76
N ALA A 224 8.61 -13.36 0.52
CA ALA A 224 9.79 -14.11 0.93
C ALA A 224 9.73 -15.59 0.53
N ARG A 225 8.53 -16.21 0.58
CA ARG A 225 8.35 -17.59 0.13
C ARG A 225 8.45 -17.73 -1.39
N VAL A 226 7.81 -16.83 -2.15
CA VAL A 226 7.86 -16.86 -3.62
C VAL A 226 9.30 -16.67 -4.10
N GLU A 227 10.03 -15.71 -3.51
CA GLU A 227 11.43 -15.46 -3.83
C GLU A 227 12.32 -16.66 -3.48
N ALA A 228 12.09 -17.30 -2.33
CA ALA A 228 12.80 -18.54 -1.97
C ALA A 228 12.53 -19.67 -2.98
N SER A 229 11.28 -19.83 -3.43
CA SER A 229 10.94 -20.81 -4.47
C SER A 229 11.59 -20.49 -5.82
N ARG A 230 11.61 -19.21 -6.23
CA ARG A 230 12.27 -18.77 -7.47
C ARG A 230 13.78 -19.04 -7.44
N ARG A 231 14.44 -18.79 -6.30
CA ARG A 231 15.87 -19.10 -6.12
C ARG A 231 16.14 -20.60 -6.23
N ALA A 232 15.31 -21.43 -5.60
CA ALA A 232 15.45 -22.88 -5.69
C ALA A 232 15.26 -23.40 -7.12
N GLN A 233 14.30 -22.85 -7.87
CA GLN A 233 14.10 -23.19 -9.29
C GLN A 233 15.29 -22.73 -10.15
N ALA A 234 15.76 -21.51 -9.97
CA ALA A 234 16.92 -21.00 -10.72
C ALA A 234 18.20 -21.81 -10.46
N GLU A 235 18.38 -22.34 -9.25
CA GLU A 235 19.48 -23.25 -8.94
C GLU A 235 19.31 -24.60 -9.63
N ALA A 236 18.10 -25.17 -9.61
CA ALA A 236 17.79 -26.41 -10.33
C ALA A 236 18.02 -26.27 -11.84
N ASP A 237 17.53 -25.20 -12.46
CA ASP A 237 17.71 -24.89 -13.89
C ASP A 237 19.20 -24.72 -14.23
N ARG A 238 19.99 -24.15 -13.31
CA ARG A 238 21.44 -24.00 -13.48
C ARG A 238 22.16 -25.35 -13.45
N VAL A 239 21.75 -26.27 -12.58
CA VAL A 239 22.31 -27.62 -12.54
C VAL A 239 21.94 -28.37 -13.82
N GLU A 240 20.67 -28.34 -14.22
CA GLU A 240 20.20 -28.99 -15.46
C GLU A 240 20.93 -28.46 -16.70
N SER A 241 21.03 -27.13 -16.85
CA SER A 241 21.77 -26.53 -17.98
C SER A 241 23.26 -26.90 -17.97
N THR A 242 23.88 -27.03 -16.80
CA THR A 242 25.27 -27.49 -16.68
C THR A 242 25.42 -28.95 -17.12
N GLU A 243 24.50 -29.83 -16.72
CA GLU A 243 24.48 -31.23 -17.14
C GLU A 243 24.26 -31.37 -18.65
N LEU A 244 23.35 -30.58 -19.24
CA LEU A 244 23.13 -30.57 -20.69
C LEU A 244 24.37 -30.11 -21.46
N ILE A 245 25.05 -29.06 -20.99
CA ILE A 245 26.31 -28.59 -21.60
C ILE A 245 27.40 -29.66 -21.48
N LEU A 246 27.50 -30.32 -20.32
CA LEU A 246 28.48 -31.39 -20.13
C LEU A 246 28.15 -32.59 -21.04
N ALA A 247 26.89 -33.02 -21.10
CA ALA A 247 26.45 -34.09 -21.97
C ALA A 247 26.69 -33.76 -23.46
N GLN A 248 26.46 -32.51 -23.87
CA GLN A 248 26.74 -32.06 -25.23
C GLN A 248 28.24 -32.03 -25.54
N SER A 249 29.08 -31.63 -24.58
CA SER A 249 30.54 -31.62 -24.77
C SER A 249 31.16 -33.02 -24.76
N LEU A 250 30.54 -33.98 -24.07
CA LEU A 250 30.95 -35.39 -24.06
C LEU A 250 30.41 -36.18 -25.26
N ARG A 251 29.44 -35.65 -26.03
CA ARG A 251 28.99 -36.32 -27.25
C ARG A 251 30.15 -36.40 -28.24
N PRO A 252 30.59 -37.61 -28.64
CA PRO A 252 31.62 -37.75 -29.66
C PRO A 252 31.11 -37.05 -30.92
N SER A 253 31.86 -36.07 -31.40
CA SER A 253 31.56 -35.47 -32.70
C SER A 253 31.60 -36.60 -33.73
N PRO A 254 30.57 -36.73 -34.60
CA PRO A 254 30.64 -37.70 -35.68
C PRO A 254 31.95 -37.45 -36.43
N VAL A 255 32.81 -38.46 -36.45
CA VAL A 255 34.04 -38.45 -37.25
C VAL A 255 33.58 -38.56 -38.70
N GLU A 256 33.12 -37.45 -39.28
CA GLU A 256 33.15 -37.35 -40.74
C GLU A 256 34.62 -37.54 -41.15
N PRO A 257 34.91 -38.34 -42.19
CA PRO A 257 36.25 -38.39 -42.77
C PRO A 257 36.61 -36.98 -43.26
N ILE A 258 37.32 -36.20 -42.43
CA ILE A 258 37.71 -34.84 -42.76
C ILE A 258 38.93 -34.92 -43.67
N ASP A 259 38.70 -35.07 -44.98
CA ASP A 259 39.71 -34.76 -46.00
C ASP A 259 39.62 -33.29 -46.45
N ARG A 260 38.95 -32.43 -45.66
CA ARG A 260 38.77 -31.00 -46.00
C ARG A 260 40.05 -30.16 -45.96
N TRP A 261 41.12 -30.67 -45.35
CA TRP A 261 42.40 -29.95 -45.19
C TRP A 261 43.60 -30.71 -45.76
N GLY A 262 43.37 -31.87 -46.39
CA GLY A 262 44.41 -32.82 -46.77
C GLY A 262 45.18 -33.39 -45.57
N SER A 263 46.07 -34.35 -45.86
CA SER A 263 46.90 -35.03 -44.85
C SER A 263 47.86 -34.11 -44.07
N GLY A 264 48.07 -32.85 -44.52
CA GLY A 264 48.95 -31.87 -43.88
C GLY A 264 48.31 -31.04 -42.76
N GLY A 265 46.97 -31.02 -42.66
CA GLY A 265 46.24 -30.16 -41.71
C GLY A 265 46.37 -28.65 -42.02
N PHE A 266 45.92 -27.79 -41.08
CA PHE A 266 45.96 -26.33 -41.25
C PHE A 266 47.40 -25.80 -41.40
N THR A 267 47.71 -25.23 -42.57
CA THR A 267 48.97 -24.55 -42.89
C THR A 267 48.70 -23.05 -43.06
N GLY A 268 48.98 -22.25 -42.04
CA GLY A 268 48.73 -20.82 -42.07
C GLY A 268 49.66 -20.03 -41.16
N ARG A 269 49.80 -18.73 -41.43
CA ARG A 269 50.70 -17.80 -40.72
C ARG A 269 50.44 -17.66 -39.21
N TYR A 270 49.29 -18.15 -38.75
CA TYR A 270 48.86 -18.08 -37.36
C TYR A 270 49.16 -19.37 -36.57
N ARG A 271 49.95 -20.29 -37.13
CA ARG A 271 50.37 -21.50 -36.43
C ARG A 271 51.44 -21.16 -35.40
N LEU A 272 51.09 -21.31 -34.12
CA LEU A 272 52.01 -21.27 -32.99
C LEU A 272 52.10 -22.66 -32.36
N GLY A 273 53.31 -23.22 -32.27
CA GLY A 273 53.58 -24.53 -31.65
C GLY A 273 54.30 -25.54 -32.55
N PRO A 274 54.77 -26.66 -31.99
CA PRO A 274 55.55 -27.69 -32.70
C PRO A 274 54.72 -28.43 -33.75
N GLU A 275 55.40 -29.08 -34.70
CA GLU A 275 54.73 -29.74 -35.82
C GLU A 275 53.75 -30.87 -35.39
N PRO A 276 54.14 -31.77 -34.47
CA PRO A 276 53.27 -32.83 -33.94
C PRO A 276 52.52 -32.40 -32.67
N ALA A 277 51.62 -31.42 -32.75
CA ALA A 277 50.74 -31.07 -31.63
C ALA A 277 49.44 -31.91 -31.66
N PRO A 278 49.08 -32.63 -30.57
CA PRO A 278 47.87 -33.46 -30.51
C PRO A 278 46.57 -32.65 -30.46
N ILE A 279 46.63 -31.38 -30.03
CA ILE A 279 45.51 -30.44 -30.00
C ILE A 279 45.98 -29.14 -30.67
N ARG A 280 45.18 -28.60 -31.59
CA ARG A 280 45.43 -27.31 -32.24
C ARG A 280 44.28 -26.36 -31.91
N ILE A 281 44.57 -25.29 -31.17
CA ILE A 281 43.58 -24.25 -30.83
C ILE A 281 43.72 -23.13 -31.86
N VAL A 282 42.65 -22.84 -32.59
CA VAL A 282 42.57 -21.67 -33.48
C VAL A 282 41.72 -20.61 -32.79
N MET A 283 42.34 -19.51 -32.37
CA MET A 283 41.60 -18.35 -31.88
C MET A 283 41.21 -17.48 -33.06
N LEU A 284 39.91 -17.43 -33.36
CA LEU A 284 39.33 -16.46 -34.28
C LEU A 284 38.97 -15.23 -33.44
N THR A 285 39.85 -14.23 -33.42
CA THR A 285 39.52 -12.93 -32.84
C THR A 285 38.82 -12.11 -33.91
N ASP A 286 37.52 -11.96 -33.80
CA ASP A 286 36.82 -10.93 -34.55
C ASP A 286 37.15 -9.58 -33.91
N TYR A 287 37.83 -8.71 -34.66
CA TYR A 287 38.17 -7.35 -34.20
C TYR A 287 36.97 -6.40 -34.29
N GLN A 288 35.82 -6.88 -34.77
CA GLN A 288 34.59 -6.11 -34.96
C GLN A 288 33.63 -6.29 -33.79
N CYS A 289 34.01 -5.76 -32.62
CA CYS A 289 33.01 -5.26 -31.68
C CYS A 289 33.12 -3.72 -31.64
N PRO A 290 32.05 -2.97 -31.98
CA PRO A 290 32.01 -1.50 -31.87
C PRO A 290 32.10 -1.00 -30.43
#